data_AF-A0A1H1WUP4-F1
#
_entry.id   AF-A0A1H1WUP4-F1
#
_cell.length_a   1.000
_cell.length_b   1.000
_cell.length_c   1.000
_cell.angle_alpha   90.00
_cell.angle_beta   90.00
_cell.angle_gamma   90.00
#
_symmetry.space_group_name_H-M   'P 1'
#
loop_
_entity.id
_entity.type
_entity.pdbx_description
1 polymer ?
#
loop_
_entity_poly.entity_id
_entity_poly.type
_entity_poly.pdbx_seq_one_letter_code
_entity_poly.pdbx_strand_id
1 'polypeptide(L)'
;MTARELLPAELPEAVDRALNGTSILILPSDRDGAVTEVAPSVWAGHGTAPALILFTSGSTGKAKAVALSAHALTASARATERFLSGPGDWHLCLPVNHIAGFQVELRARLAGRAPVRAASAKFTAQSFATDVNALIERAGDRPTFTSIVPTQLHRILEDSPATEAAGRISHILLGGAAISPSLLDRADAAGLKIVRTYGMSETAGGCVYDGVPFDQVEVTITEAGTIDLSGPVVADGYVEIAPDGTIAPVDSPALTVDEAGRRIMHTSDLGRIDSGVLSVLGRVDDIIVSGGTNVSPHALEAGLLPSWQKAGIAEMLVTWVPDEEWGKLIVALVRLADNGGVIAENPRESAQRLNALDHGMTGQLLPQLVFPVAEIPNRSIGKPDRRAAARIAADLIAHEANTHTGEQPII
;
A
#
# COMPACT_ATOMS: atom_id res chain seq x y z
N MET A 1 11.74 -11.93 -31.02
CA MET A 1 10.51 -11.82 -30.22
C MET A 1 10.24 -10.35 -29.99
N THR A 2 9.08 -9.84 -30.39
CA THR A 2 8.78 -8.40 -30.29
C THR A 2 8.09 -8.12 -28.97
N ALA A 3 8.87 -7.82 -27.94
CA ALA A 3 8.35 -7.06 -26.81
C ALA A 3 7.85 -5.71 -27.35
N ARG A 4 6.64 -5.32 -26.98
CA ARG A 4 6.00 -4.09 -27.47
C ARG A 4 5.62 -3.22 -26.27
N GLU A 5 6.20 -2.03 -26.20
CA GLU A 5 5.76 -1.02 -25.24
C GLU A 5 4.38 -0.48 -25.66
N LEU A 6 3.48 -0.35 -24.69
CA LEU A 6 2.11 0.09 -24.90
C LEU A 6 1.95 1.57 -24.55
N LEU A 7 1.20 2.29 -25.38
CA LEU A 7 0.63 3.57 -24.99
C LEU A 7 -0.54 3.34 -24.00
N PRO A 8 -0.82 4.29 -23.08
CA PRO A 8 -1.93 4.15 -22.13
C PRO A 8 -3.29 3.86 -22.78
N ALA A 9 -3.53 4.38 -23.99
CA ALA A 9 -4.76 4.16 -24.75
C ALA A 9 -4.92 2.72 -25.29
N GLU A 10 -3.82 1.97 -25.41
CA GLU A 10 -3.80 0.60 -25.94
C GLU A 10 -3.94 -0.45 -24.82
N LEU A 11 -3.74 -0.05 -23.57
CA LEU A 11 -3.83 -0.91 -22.40
C LEU A 11 -5.17 -1.67 -22.31
N PRO A 12 -6.35 -1.06 -22.59
CA PRO A 12 -7.61 -1.78 -22.55
C PRO A 12 -7.61 -3.05 -23.42
N GLU A 13 -7.29 -2.93 -24.71
CA GLU A 13 -7.28 -4.10 -25.61
C GLU A 13 -6.19 -5.10 -25.25
N ALA A 14 -5.04 -4.62 -24.76
CA ALA A 14 -3.96 -5.48 -24.30
C ALA A 14 -4.36 -6.33 -23.09
N VAL A 15 -5.17 -5.79 -22.18
CA VAL A 15 -5.75 -6.56 -21.07
C VAL A 15 -6.67 -7.67 -21.60
N ASP A 16 -7.47 -7.44 -22.65
CA ASP A 16 -8.32 -8.51 -23.21
C ASP A 16 -7.49 -9.64 -23.80
N ARG A 17 -6.44 -9.28 -24.54
CA ARG A 17 -5.50 -10.26 -25.10
C ARG A 17 -4.83 -11.09 -24.01
N ALA A 18 -4.42 -10.46 -22.92
CA ALA A 18 -3.80 -11.11 -21.79
C ALA A 18 -4.76 -12.05 -21.03
N LEU A 19 -6.00 -11.61 -20.78
CA LEU A 19 -7.01 -12.44 -20.14
C LEU A 19 -7.41 -13.66 -20.99
N ASN A 20 -7.36 -13.53 -22.32
CA ASN A 20 -7.61 -14.63 -23.25
C ASN A 20 -6.37 -15.51 -23.49
N GLY A 21 -5.25 -15.26 -22.81
CA GLY A 21 -4.02 -16.04 -22.94
C GLY A 21 -3.27 -15.83 -24.26
N THR A 22 -3.55 -14.74 -24.98
CA THR A 22 -2.90 -14.41 -26.27
C THR A 22 -1.68 -13.50 -26.11
N SER A 23 -1.49 -12.89 -24.95
CA SER A 23 -0.29 -12.13 -24.58
C SER A 23 -0.02 -12.20 -23.08
N ILE A 24 1.17 -11.76 -22.68
CA ILE A 24 1.54 -11.52 -21.28
C ILE A 24 1.81 -10.03 -21.14
N LEU A 25 1.22 -9.39 -20.13
CA LEU A 25 1.54 -8.00 -19.77
C LEU A 25 2.60 -7.98 -18.68
N ILE A 26 3.61 -7.15 -18.87
CA ILE A 26 4.67 -6.91 -17.89
C ILE A 26 4.59 -5.44 -17.49
N LEU A 27 4.21 -5.18 -16.24
CA LEU A 27 4.19 -3.83 -15.69
C LEU A 27 5.63 -3.38 -15.40
N PRO A 28 5.94 -2.08 -15.59
CA PRO A 28 7.28 -1.56 -15.33
C PRO A 28 7.61 -1.63 -13.83
N SER A 29 8.90 -1.77 -13.52
CA SER A 29 9.40 -1.71 -12.14
C SER A 29 9.52 -0.28 -11.60
N ASP A 30 9.60 0.71 -12.50
CA ASP A 30 9.68 2.13 -12.19
C ASP A 30 8.35 2.85 -12.47
N ARG A 31 8.25 4.09 -11.97
CA ARG A 31 7.01 4.87 -12.03
C ARG A 31 6.65 5.35 -13.44
N ASP A 32 7.67 5.59 -14.27
CA ASP A 32 7.53 6.23 -15.58
C ASP A 32 7.69 5.25 -16.75
N GLY A 33 7.97 3.97 -16.47
CA GLY A 33 8.09 2.96 -17.51
C GLY A 33 6.78 2.66 -18.23
N ALA A 34 6.89 2.15 -19.46
CA ALA A 34 5.75 1.68 -20.23
C ALA A 34 5.37 0.24 -19.83
N VAL A 35 4.09 -0.11 -20.02
CA VAL A 35 3.66 -1.51 -19.94
C VAL A 35 4.17 -2.24 -21.18
N THR A 36 4.78 -3.41 -20.99
CA THR A 36 5.29 -4.23 -22.09
C THR A 36 4.36 -5.40 -22.36
N GLU A 37 4.00 -5.61 -23.62
CA GLU A 37 3.27 -6.78 -24.09
C GLU A 37 4.23 -7.76 -24.78
N VAL A 38 4.19 -9.03 -24.37
CA VAL A 38 5.00 -10.10 -24.97
C VAL A 38 4.14 -11.30 -25.37
N ALA A 39 4.64 -12.12 -26.29
CA ALA A 39 3.96 -13.33 -26.74
C ALA A 39 4.01 -14.43 -25.66
N PRO A 40 2.99 -15.28 -25.50
CA PRO A 40 2.99 -16.37 -24.52
C PRO A 40 4.12 -17.38 -24.73
N SER A 41 4.70 -17.46 -25.94
CA SER A 41 5.82 -18.35 -26.26
C SER A 41 7.13 -18.02 -25.53
N VAL A 42 7.22 -16.87 -24.84
CA VAL A 42 8.37 -16.57 -23.96
C VAL A 42 8.28 -17.24 -22.59
N TRP A 43 7.12 -17.82 -22.25
CA TRP A 43 6.91 -18.54 -21.00
C TRP A 43 7.58 -19.91 -21.05
N ALA A 44 8.51 -20.15 -20.12
CA ALA A 44 9.24 -21.40 -19.98
C ALA A 44 8.72 -22.29 -18.84
N GLY A 45 7.66 -21.88 -18.15
CA GLY A 45 7.03 -22.70 -17.10
C GLY A 45 6.06 -23.74 -17.67
N HIS A 46 5.62 -24.65 -16.79
CA HIS A 46 4.59 -25.62 -17.15
C HIS A 46 3.20 -24.96 -17.20
N GLY A 47 2.33 -25.45 -18.10
CA GLY A 47 0.94 -25.02 -18.18
C GLY A 47 0.73 -23.69 -18.92
N THR A 48 -0.37 -23.01 -18.60
CA THR A 48 -0.77 -21.75 -19.22
C THR A 48 0.11 -20.60 -18.74
N ALA A 49 0.56 -19.76 -19.67
CA ALA A 49 1.31 -18.56 -19.34
C ALA A 49 0.49 -17.59 -18.45
N PRO A 50 1.15 -16.83 -17.55
CA PRO A 50 0.45 -15.81 -16.77
C PRO A 50 -0.09 -14.69 -17.67
N ALA A 51 -1.14 -14.02 -17.23
CA ALA A 51 -1.69 -12.86 -17.94
C ALA A 51 -0.94 -11.57 -17.57
N LEU A 52 -0.48 -11.45 -16.32
CA LEU A 52 0.17 -10.26 -15.79
C LEU A 52 1.41 -10.62 -14.99
N ILE A 53 2.48 -9.87 -15.21
CA ILE A 53 3.68 -9.86 -14.39
C ILE A 53 3.88 -8.46 -13.86
N LEU A 54 4.14 -8.35 -12.56
CA LEU A 54 4.40 -7.07 -11.90
C LEU A 54 5.49 -7.20 -10.86
N PHE A 55 6.21 -6.10 -10.63
CA PHE A 55 7.33 -6.07 -9.69
C PHE A 55 6.90 -5.57 -8.33
N THR A 56 7.33 -6.27 -7.28
CA THR A 56 7.15 -5.86 -5.88
C THR A 56 8.48 -5.42 -5.29
N SER A 57 8.44 -4.36 -4.48
CA SER A 57 9.58 -3.92 -3.69
C SER A 57 9.79 -4.90 -2.54
N GLY A 58 10.52 -5.99 -2.80
CA GLY A 58 10.88 -6.98 -1.79
C GLY A 58 11.62 -6.34 -0.61
N SER A 59 11.42 -6.88 0.62
CA SER A 59 12.13 -6.43 1.83
C SER A 59 13.65 -6.58 1.73
N THR A 60 14.14 -7.44 0.82
CA THR A 60 15.56 -7.69 0.55
C THR A 60 16.21 -6.76 -0.49
N GLY A 61 15.45 -5.87 -1.14
CA GLY A 61 15.98 -4.83 -2.05
C GLY A 61 16.05 -5.20 -3.54
N LYS A 62 16.06 -6.49 -3.92
CA LYS A 62 15.84 -6.91 -5.32
C LYS A 62 14.33 -7.01 -5.55
N ALA A 63 13.82 -6.32 -6.59
CA ALA A 63 12.40 -6.40 -6.93
C ALA A 63 12.04 -7.84 -7.32
N LYS A 64 10.98 -8.40 -6.74
CA LYS A 64 10.47 -9.73 -7.10
C LYS A 64 9.40 -9.57 -8.17
N ALA A 65 9.44 -10.39 -9.22
CA ALA A 65 8.38 -10.39 -10.22
C ALA A 65 7.32 -11.44 -9.87
N VAL A 66 6.09 -10.99 -9.68
CA VAL A 66 4.92 -11.81 -9.36
C VAL A 66 4.19 -12.13 -10.65
N ALA A 67 3.84 -13.38 -10.88
CA ALA A 67 3.05 -13.83 -12.03
C ALA A 67 1.61 -14.14 -11.63
N LEU A 68 0.65 -13.52 -12.32
CA LEU A 68 -0.78 -13.63 -12.09
C LEU A 68 -1.48 -14.15 -13.35
N SER A 69 -2.23 -15.23 -13.20
CA SER A 69 -3.12 -15.79 -14.23
C SER A 69 -4.33 -14.90 -14.46
N ALA A 70 -4.93 -15.05 -15.64
CA ALA A 70 -6.23 -14.46 -15.95
C ALA A 70 -7.31 -14.85 -14.93
N HIS A 71 -7.23 -16.09 -14.43
CA HIS A 71 -8.12 -16.60 -13.40
C HIS A 71 -7.98 -15.82 -12.08
N ALA A 72 -6.77 -15.64 -11.56
CA ALA A 72 -6.55 -14.90 -10.30
C ALA A 72 -7.02 -13.45 -10.39
N LEU A 73 -6.69 -12.78 -11.50
CA LEU A 73 -7.11 -11.40 -11.77
C LEU A 73 -8.64 -11.27 -11.81
N THR A 74 -9.30 -12.16 -12.56
CA THR A 74 -10.76 -12.14 -12.73
C THR A 74 -11.49 -12.57 -11.46
N ALA A 75 -10.95 -13.54 -10.71
CA ALA A 75 -11.49 -13.98 -9.43
C ALA A 75 -11.52 -12.82 -8.43
N SER A 76 -10.40 -12.08 -8.30
CA SER A 76 -10.31 -10.88 -7.46
C SER A 76 -11.32 -9.80 -7.91
N ALA A 77 -11.38 -9.49 -9.20
CA ALA A 77 -12.28 -8.47 -9.72
C ALA A 77 -13.76 -8.82 -9.48
N ARG A 78 -14.16 -10.07 -9.74
CA ARG A 78 -15.53 -10.55 -9.52
C ARG A 78 -15.89 -10.67 -8.04
N ALA A 79 -14.94 -11.01 -7.17
CA ALA A 79 -15.15 -11.02 -5.73
C ALA A 79 -15.40 -9.60 -5.20
N THR A 80 -14.64 -8.61 -5.68
CA THR A 80 -14.91 -7.19 -5.39
C THR A 80 -16.31 -6.77 -5.86
N GLU A 81 -16.70 -7.13 -7.08
CA GLU A 81 -18.05 -6.84 -7.62
C GLU A 81 -19.16 -7.42 -6.73
N ARG A 82 -19.03 -8.67 -6.28
CA ARG A 82 -19.99 -9.29 -5.35
C ARG A 82 -20.04 -8.58 -4.01
N PHE A 83 -18.89 -8.24 -3.43
CA PHE A 83 -18.82 -7.52 -2.15
C PHE A 83 -19.51 -6.16 -2.24
N LEU A 84 -19.28 -5.42 -3.34
CA LEU A 84 -19.88 -4.10 -3.58
C LEU A 84 -21.33 -4.19 -4.10
N SER A 85 -21.96 -5.36 -4.03
CA SER A 85 -23.35 -5.61 -4.43
C SER A 85 -23.67 -5.32 -5.91
N GLY A 86 -22.69 -5.44 -6.81
CA GLY A 86 -22.89 -5.40 -8.25
C GLY A 86 -21.85 -4.60 -9.03
N PRO A 87 -21.97 -4.59 -10.38
CA PRO A 87 -21.10 -3.81 -11.24
C PRO A 87 -21.38 -2.31 -11.07
N GLY A 88 -20.35 -1.49 -11.26
CA GLY A 88 -20.45 -0.04 -11.18
C GLY A 88 -19.40 0.68 -12.00
N ASP A 89 -19.45 2.00 -11.97
CA ASP A 89 -18.53 2.86 -12.71
C ASP A 89 -17.36 3.26 -11.81
N TRP A 90 -16.15 3.19 -12.36
CA TRP A 90 -14.93 3.37 -11.59
C TRP A 90 -14.21 4.67 -11.92
N HIS A 91 -13.66 5.30 -10.88
CA HIS A 91 -12.62 6.31 -10.98
C HIS A 91 -11.23 5.67 -10.78
N LEU A 92 -10.33 5.92 -11.72
CA LEU A 92 -8.94 5.45 -11.72
C LEU A 92 -7.99 6.61 -11.39
N CYS A 93 -7.66 6.76 -10.10
CA CYS A 93 -6.65 7.70 -9.60
C CYS A 93 -5.40 7.04 -9.03
N LEU A 94 -5.21 5.76 -9.34
CA LEU A 94 -4.01 5.00 -9.01
C LEU A 94 -3.30 4.61 -10.32
N PRO A 95 -1.98 4.79 -10.42
CA PRO A 95 -1.13 4.27 -11.47
C PRO A 95 -1.40 2.79 -11.78
N VAL A 96 -1.56 2.50 -13.07
CA VAL A 96 -1.86 1.15 -13.60
C VAL A 96 -0.67 0.20 -13.57
N ASN A 97 0.55 0.70 -13.32
CA ASN A 97 1.74 -0.12 -13.08
C ASN A 97 1.75 -0.77 -11.68
N HIS A 98 0.77 -0.46 -10.83
CA HIS A 98 0.51 -1.18 -9.59
C HIS A 98 -0.78 -2.00 -9.67
N ILE A 99 -0.83 -3.13 -8.97
CA ILE A 99 -1.99 -4.01 -8.96
C ILE A 99 -3.30 -3.28 -8.59
N ALA A 100 -3.23 -2.29 -7.71
CA ALA A 100 -4.39 -1.53 -7.28
C ALA A 100 -5.01 -0.69 -8.42
N GLY A 101 -4.18 -0.01 -9.22
CA GLY A 101 -4.65 0.72 -10.41
C GLY A 101 -5.05 -0.22 -11.54
N PHE A 102 -4.27 -1.28 -11.77
CA PHE A 102 -4.59 -2.30 -12.77
C PHE A 102 -5.96 -2.96 -12.49
N GLN A 103 -6.25 -3.30 -11.24
CA GLN A 103 -7.54 -3.89 -10.86
C GLN A 103 -8.72 -2.93 -11.04
N VAL A 104 -8.52 -1.62 -10.89
CA VAL A 104 -9.58 -0.64 -11.19
C VAL A 104 -9.89 -0.63 -12.69
N GLU A 105 -8.86 -0.64 -13.54
CA GLU A 105 -9.02 -0.76 -15.00
C GLU A 105 -9.77 -2.04 -15.36
N LEU A 106 -9.34 -3.18 -14.81
CA LEU A 106 -9.95 -4.48 -15.05
C LEU A 106 -11.42 -4.54 -14.58
N ARG A 107 -11.73 -4.07 -13.37
CA ARG A 107 -13.10 -4.08 -12.82
C ARG A 107 -14.03 -3.19 -13.64
N ALA A 108 -13.59 -2.01 -14.07
CA ALA A 108 -14.37 -1.14 -14.95
C ALA A 108 -14.71 -1.86 -16.26
N ARG A 109 -13.70 -2.48 -16.88
CA ARG A 109 -13.86 -3.25 -18.12
C ARG A 109 -14.83 -4.42 -17.97
N LEU A 110 -14.71 -5.20 -16.90
CA LEU A 110 -15.64 -6.31 -16.60
C LEU A 110 -17.06 -5.83 -16.28
N ALA A 111 -17.22 -4.59 -15.80
CA ALA A 111 -18.51 -3.92 -15.60
C ALA A 111 -19.07 -3.28 -16.89
N GLY A 112 -18.36 -3.40 -18.03
CA GLY A 112 -18.79 -2.97 -19.35
C GLY A 112 -18.57 -1.49 -19.67
N ARG A 113 -17.77 -0.75 -18.87
CA ARG A 113 -17.49 0.67 -19.09
C ARG A 113 -16.02 1.02 -18.82
N ALA A 114 -15.46 1.95 -19.59
CA ALA A 114 -14.13 2.48 -19.29
C ALA A 114 -14.15 3.28 -17.97
N PRO A 115 -13.08 3.26 -17.15
CA PRO A 115 -13.01 4.10 -15.97
C PRO A 115 -12.92 5.58 -16.36
N VAL A 116 -13.37 6.48 -15.48
CA VAL A 116 -12.94 7.88 -15.53
C VAL A 116 -11.52 7.93 -14.99
N ARG A 117 -10.55 8.36 -15.79
CA ARG A 117 -9.13 8.38 -15.40
C ARG A 117 -8.76 9.75 -14.89
N ALA A 118 -7.89 9.78 -13.87
CA ALA A 118 -7.35 11.03 -13.38
C ALA A 118 -6.66 11.81 -14.51
N ALA A 119 -7.06 13.08 -14.69
CA ALA A 119 -6.50 13.93 -15.74
C ALA A 119 -5.05 14.37 -15.44
N SER A 120 -4.65 14.34 -14.17
CA SER A 120 -3.34 14.77 -13.70
C SER A 120 -2.43 13.57 -13.39
N ALA A 121 -1.14 13.68 -13.77
CA ALA A 121 -0.11 12.71 -13.40
C ALA A 121 0.12 12.62 -11.88
N LYS A 122 -0.15 13.71 -11.15
CA LYS A 122 -0.07 13.76 -9.67
C LYS A 122 -1.47 13.93 -9.09
N PHE A 123 -1.74 13.18 -8.03
CA PHE A 123 -2.99 13.32 -7.29
C PHE A 123 -3.09 14.67 -6.58
N THR A 124 -4.13 15.45 -6.89
CA THR A 124 -4.58 16.61 -6.10
C THR A 124 -6.04 16.45 -5.71
N ALA A 125 -6.46 17.09 -4.62
CA ALA A 125 -7.85 17.03 -4.17
C ALA A 125 -8.80 17.66 -5.20
N GLN A 126 -8.37 18.75 -5.86
CA GLN A 126 -9.17 19.45 -6.85
C GLN A 126 -9.33 18.64 -8.16
N SER A 127 -8.29 17.93 -8.61
CA SER A 127 -8.44 17.03 -9.76
C SER A 127 -9.37 15.88 -9.40
N PHE A 128 -9.21 15.29 -8.21
CA PHE A 128 -10.10 14.24 -7.72
C PHE A 128 -11.56 14.69 -7.70
N ALA A 129 -11.87 15.88 -7.17
CA ALA A 129 -13.23 16.42 -7.15
C ALA A 129 -13.82 16.53 -8.56
N THR A 130 -13.02 17.05 -9.51
CA THR A 130 -13.41 17.18 -10.92
C THR A 130 -13.72 15.82 -11.56
N ASP A 131 -12.83 14.86 -11.39
CA ASP A 131 -12.95 13.53 -11.99
C ASP A 131 -14.13 12.75 -11.39
N VAL A 132 -14.36 12.87 -10.08
CA VAL A 132 -15.50 12.25 -9.39
C VAL A 132 -16.83 12.88 -9.78
N ASN A 133 -16.87 14.20 -10.00
CA ASN A 133 -18.04 14.87 -10.53
C ASN A 133 -18.40 14.33 -11.93
N ALA A 134 -17.41 14.21 -12.82
CA ALA A 134 -17.60 13.64 -14.15
C ALA A 134 -18.03 12.15 -14.09
N LEU A 135 -17.48 11.38 -13.15
CA LEU A 135 -17.88 9.99 -12.91
C LEU A 135 -19.36 9.90 -12.55
N ILE A 136 -19.81 10.68 -11.58
CA ILE A 136 -21.19 10.63 -11.06
C ILE A 136 -22.18 11.05 -12.14
N GLU A 137 -21.87 12.12 -12.88
CA GLU A 137 -22.71 12.57 -14.01
C GLU A 137 -22.84 11.45 -15.07
N ARG A 138 -21.74 10.79 -15.41
CA ARG A 138 -21.72 9.69 -16.38
C ARG A 138 -22.41 8.41 -15.87
N ALA A 139 -22.34 8.16 -14.57
CA ALA A 139 -22.87 6.95 -13.96
C ALA A 139 -24.42 6.95 -13.94
N GLY A 140 -25.03 8.12 -13.73
CA GLY A 140 -26.47 8.22 -13.48
C GLY A 140 -26.82 7.44 -12.21
N ASP A 141 -27.72 6.45 -12.34
CA ASP A 141 -28.16 5.60 -11.22
C ASP A 141 -27.19 4.44 -10.90
N ARG A 142 -26.13 4.24 -11.69
CA ARG A 142 -25.15 3.18 -11.43
C ARG A 142 -24.30 3.52 -10.21
N PRO A 143 -23.94 2.52 -9.37
CA PRO A 143 -23.05 2.77 -8.26
C PRO A 143 -21.66 3.20 -8.78
N THR A 144 -21.01 4.06 -8.00
CA THR A 144 -19.70 4.64 -8.33
C THR A 144 -18.65 4.23 -7.31
N PHE A 145 -17.45 3.92 -7.80
CA PHE A 145 -16.37 3.37 -6.99
C PHE A 145 -15.05 4.07 -7.26
N THR A 146 -14.22 4.20 -6.23
CA THR A 146 -12.83 4.64 -6.36
C THR A 146 -11.94 3.80 -5.43
N SER A 147 -10.66 3.70 -5.76
CA SER A 147 -9.64 3.14 -4.86
C SER A 147 -8.60 4.21 -4.55
N ILE A 148 -8.33 4.41 -3.27
CA ILE A 148 -7.38 5.42 -2.79
C ILE A 148 -6.49 4.87 -1.68
N VAL A 149 -5.38 5.56 -1.43
CA VAL A 149 -4.50 5.31 -0.28
C VAL A 149 -4.75 6.31 0.86
N PRO A 150 -4.33 6.03 2.10
CA PRO A 150 -4.53 6.92 3.25
C PRO A 150 -4.07 8.36 3.03
N THR A 151 -2.92 8.57 2.40
CA THR A 151 -2.40 9.91 2.12
C THR A 151 -3.27 10.70 1.14
N GLN A 152 -3.96 10.03 0.22
CA GLN A 152 -4.94 10.68 -0.67
C GLN A 152 -6.22 11.04 0.10
N LEU A 153 -6.68 10.17 1.00
CA LEU A 153 -7.84 10.44 1.84
C LEU A 153 -7.61 11.64 2.78
N HIS A 154 -6.41 11.78 3.35
CA HIS A 154 -6.03 12.97 4.11
C HIS A 154 -6.23 14.25 3.29
N ARG A 155 -5.68 14.29 2.08
CA ARG A 155 -5.81 15.44 1.16
C ARG A 155 -7.25 15.72 0.75
N ILE A 156 -8.05 14.66 0.55
CA ILE A 156 -9.48 14.80 0.24
C ILE A 156 -10.21 15.47 1.41
N LEU A 157 -9.98 15.00 2.64
CA LEU A 157 -10.63 15.52 3.85
C LEU A 157 -10.13 16.91 4.28
N GLU A 158 -9.10 17.43 3.65
CA GLU A 158 -8.57 18.80 3.83
C GLU A 158 -9.12 19.78 2.78
N ASP A 159 -9.82 19.28 1.75
CA ASP A 159 -10.40 20.08 0.67
C ASP A 159 -11.93 19.87 0.63
N SER A 160 -12.70 20.93 0.92
CA SER A 160 -14.17 20.84 1.00
C SER A 160 -14.81 20.34 -0.30
N PRO A 161 -14.46 20.84 -1.50
CA PRO A 161 -15.00 20.31 -2.75
C PRO A 161 -14.72 18.81 -2.96
N ALA A 162 -13.50 18.35 -2.65
CA ALA A 162 -13.14 16.94 -2.75
C ALA A 162 -13.90 16.07 -1.73
N THR A 163 -14.06 16.55 -0.51
CA THR A 163 -14.84 15.86 0.54
C THR A 163 -16.30 15.70 0.12
N GLU A 164 -16.93 16.77 -0.37
CA GLU A 164 -18.31 16.73 -0.89
C GLU A 164 -18.44 15.74 -2.06
N ALA A 165 -17.51 15.77 -3.01
CA ALA A 165 -17.51 14.83 -4.14
C ALA A 165 -17.36 13.37 -3.66
N ALA A 166 -16.45 13.12 -2.72
CA ALA A 166 -16.22 11.80 -2.12
C ALA A 166 -17.46 11.26 -1.39
N GLY A 167 -18.19 12.12 -0.65
CA GLY A 167 -19.41 11.74 0.07
C GLY A 167 -20.54 11.22 -0.84
N ARG A 168 -20.49 11.51 -2.15
CA ARG A 168 -21.46 11.02 -3.13
C ARG A 168 -21.03 9.70 -3.82
N ILE A 169 -19.79 9.26 -3.62
CA ILE A 169 -19.32 7.98 -4.16
C ILE A 169 -20.04 6.84 -3.44
N SER A 170 -20.43 5.78 -4.16
CA SER A 170 -21.11 4.65 -3.53
C SER A 170 -20.21 3.93 -2.55
N HIS A 171 -19.00 3.52 -2.94
CA HIS A 171 -18.00 2.95 -2.04
C HIS A 171 -16.57 3.41 -2.39
N ILE A 172 -15.78 3.71 -1.35
CA ILE A 172 -14.38 4.12 -1.46
C ILE A 172 -13.50 3.01 -0.89
N LEU A 173 -12.79 2.29 -1.75
CA LEU A 173 -11.82 1.28 -1.31
C LEU A 173 -10.57 1.97 -0.79
N LEU A 174 -10.27 1.78 0.49
CA LEU A 174 -9.11 2.37 1.17
C LEU A 174 -8.11 1.26 1.54
N GLY A 175 -6.87 1.37 1.08
CA GLY A 175 -5.85 0.38 1.40
C GLY A 175 -4.46 0.73 0.89
N GLY A 176 -3.60 -0.28 0.78
CA GLY A 176 -2.22 -0.15 0.32
C GLY A 176 -1.22 0.34 1.38
N ALA A 177 -1.71 0.78 2.54
CA ALA A 177 -0.91 1.18 3.69
C ALA A 177 -1.72 1.08 4.99
N ALA A 178 -1.03 1.26 6.11
CA ALA A 178 -1.63 1.44 7.42
C ALA A 178 -2.68 2.56 7.42
N ILE A 179 -3.82 2.32 8.05
CA ILE A 179 -4.92 3.29 8.17
C ILE A 179 -5.03 3.66 9.65
N SER A 180 -4.97 4.96 9.97
CA SER A 180 -5.16 5.41 11.35
C SER A 180 -6.66 5.43 11.71
N PRO A 181 -7.03 5.07 12.96
CA PRO A 181 -8.42 5.17 13.41
C PRO A 181 -9.00 6.57 13.27
N SER A 182 -8.22 7.62 13.56
CA SER A 182 -8.67 9.01 13.45
C SER A 182 -8.96 9.44 12.01
N LEU A 183 -8.25 8.89 11.02
CA LEU A 183 -8.58 9.14 9.62
C LEU A 183 -9.92 8.51 9.24
N LEU A 184 -10.23 7.32 9.78
CA LEU A 184 -11.53 6.68 9.60
C LEU A 184 -12.66 7.46 10.29
N ASP A 185 -12.44 7.92 11.53
CA ASP A 185 -13.42 8.73 12.26
C ASP A 185 -13.75 10.03 11.51
N ARG A 186 -12.73 10.70 10.94
CA ARG A 186 -12.94 11.89 10.09
C ARG A 186 -13.72 11.58 8.82
N ALA A 187 -13.43 10.44 8.18
CA ALA A 187 -14.14 10.02 6.98
C ALA A 187 -15.62 9.70 7.29
N ASP A 188 -15.88 9.01 8.39
CA ASP A 188 -17.24 8.70 8.87
C ASP A 188 -18.02 9.98 9.22
N ALA A 189 -17.39 10.91 9.95
CA ALA A 189 -17.99 12.21 10.26
C ALA A 189 -18.32 13.05 9.01
N ALA A 190 -17.58 12.85 7.92
CA ALA A 190 -17.83 13.46 6.62
C ALA A 190 -18.80 12.64 5.74
N GLY A 191 -19.32 11.51 6.22
CA GLY A 191 -20.28 10.66 5.52
C GLY A 191 -19.68 9.82 4.38
N LEU A 192 -18.35 9.62 4.36
CA LEU A 192 -17.69 8.84 3.33
C LEU A 192 -17.91 7.35 3.56
N LYS A 193 -18.28 6.63 2.50
CA LYS A 193 -18.52 5.19 2.52
C LYS A 193 -17.22 4.41 2.31
N ILE A 194 -16.36 4.40 3.34
CA ILE A 194 -15.07 3.73 3.31
C ILE A 194 -15.23 2.21 3.46
N VAL A 195 -14.54 1.46 2.59
CA VAL A 195 -14.33 0.01 2.71
C VAL A 195 -12.83 -0.21 2.90
N ARG A 196 -12.42 -0.77 4.04
CA ARG A 196 -11.00 -1.03 4.33
C ARG A 196 -10.58 -2.27 3.58
N THR A 197 -9.42 -2.24 2.92
CA THR A 197 -8.95 -3.36 2.09
C THR A 197 -7.58 -3.84 2.55
N TYR A 198 -7.42 -5.15 2.65
CA TYR A 198 -6.14 -5.83 2.87
C TYR A 198 -5.85 -6.82 1.75
N GLY A 199 -4.60 -6.83 1.31
CA GLY A 199 -4.08 -7.66 0.24
C GLY A 199 -2.82 -7.05 -0.38
N MET A 200 -2.31 -7.70 -1.41
CA MET A 200 -1.02 -7.40 -2.02
C MET A 200 -1.01 -7.76 -3.51
N SER A 201 0.14 -7.55 -4.16
CA SER A 201 0.32 -7.96 -5.56
C SER A 201 0.13 -9.46 -5.74
N GLU A 202 0.64 -10.24 -4.79
CA GLU A 202 0.55 -11.70 -4.72
C GLU A 202 -0.88 -12.23 -4.55
N THR A 203 -1.85 -11.38 -4.19
CA THR A 203 -3.28 -11.74 -4.05
C THR A 203 -4.15 -11.04 -5.09
N ALA A 204 -3.57 -10.60 -6.20
CA ALA A 204 -4.25 -9.84 -7.25
C ALA A 204 -5.00 -8.60 -6.72
N GLY A 205 -4.45 -7.94 -5.68
CA GLY A 205 -5.08 -6.81 -4.99
C GLY A 205 -5.72 -7.20 -3.65
N GLY A 206 -6.63 -6.35 -3.15
CA GLY A 206 -7.31 -6.61 -1.88
C GLY A 206 -8.20 -7.86 -1.95
N CYS A 207 -8.08 -8.74 -0.95
CA CYS A 207 -8.83 -10.00 -0.82
C CYS A 207 -9.55 -10.15 0.54
N VAL A 208 -9.32 -9.23 1.47
CA VAL A 208 -10.02 -9.12 2.76
C VAL A 208 -10.56 -7.70 2.90
N TYR A 209 -11.87 -7.55 2.97
CA TYR A 209 -12.56 -6.25 3.00
C TYR A 209 -13.26 -6.10 4.35
N ASP A 210 -12.98 -4.99 5.04
CA ASP A 210 -13.43 -4.73 6.42
C ASP A 210 -13.13 -5.86 7.40
N GLY A 211 -12.00 -6.55 7.18
CA GLY A 211 -11.54 -7.69 7.98
C GLY A 211 -12.21 -9.01 7.60
N VAL A 212 -13.11 -9.04 6.62
CA VAL A 212 -13.80 -10.25 6.15
C VAL A 212 -13.19 -10.71 4.82
N PRO A 213 -12.70 -11.96 4.72
CA PRO A 213 -12.17 -12.48 3.46
C PRO A 213 -13.28 -12.65 2.41
N PHE A 214 -12.91 -12.54 1.14
CA PHE A 214 -13.80 -12.91 0.05
C PHE A 214 -14.18 -14.40 0.08
N ASP A 215 -15.27 -14.74 -0.62
CA ASP A 215 -15.62 -16.14 -0.86
C ASP A 215 -14.41 -16.91 -1.44
N GLN A 216 -14.17 -18.11 -0.91
CA GLN A 216 -13.05 -18.99 -1.30
C GLN A 216 -11.65 -18.45 -0.97
N VAL A 217 -11.56 -17.32 -0.28
CA VAL A 217 -10.31 -16.86 0.34
C VAL A 217 -10.29 -17.35 1.77
N GLU A 218 -9.26 -18.12 2.14
CA GLU A 218 -9.03 -18.54 3.51
C GLU A 218 -7.90 -17.71 4.12
N VAL A 219 -8.09 -17.33 5.38
CA VAL A 219 -7.12 -16.59 6.18
C VAL A 219 -6.78 -17.44 7.40
N THR A 220 -5.52 -17.77 7.57
CA THR A 220 -5.02 -18.48 8.76
C THR A 220 -3.94 -17.68 9.45
N ILE A 221 -3.90 -17.75 10.78
CA ILE A 221 -2.83 -17.16 11.58
C ILE A 221 -1.86 -18.27 11.98
N THR A 222 -0.59 -18.14 11.62
CA THR A 222 0.44 -19.12 11.95
C THR A 222 0.80 -19.07 13.43
N GLU A 223 1.58 -20.05 13.92
CA GLU A 223 2.12 -20.02 15.29
C GLU A 223 2.99 -18.78 15.57
N ALA A 224 3.62 -18.22 14.53
CA ALA A 224 4.40 -16.99 14.61
C ALA A 224 3.53 -15.72 14.58
N GLY A 225 2.20 -15.84 14.50
CA GLY A 225 1.27 -14.73 14.41
C GLY A 225 1.19 -14.07 13.03
N THR A 226 1.81 -14.67 12.00
CA THR A 226 1.75 -14.16 10.63
C THR A 226 0.50 -14.62 9.90
N ILE A 227 0.09 -13.87 8.87
CA ILE A 227 -1.08 -14.16 8.06
C ILE A 227 -0.69 -15.04 6.87
N ASP A 228 -1.38 -16.16 6.72
CA ASP A 228 -1.38 -16.96 5.50
C ASP A 228 -2.69 -16.73 4.74
N LEU A 229 -2.58 -16.57 3.42
CA LEU A 229 -3.71 -16.33 2.52
C LEU A 229 -3.77 -17.41 1.46
N SER A 230 -4.89 -18.09 1.32
CA SER A 230 -5.13 -19.05 0.24
C SER A 230 -6.39 -18.72 -0.54
N GLY A 231 -6.50 -19.21 -1.79
CA GLY A 231 -7.70 -19.05 -2.59
C GLY A 231 -7.42 -18.70 -4.05
N PRO A 232 -8.47 -18.51 -4.87
CA PRO A 232 -8.34 -18.31 -6.32
C PRO A 232 -7.63 -16.99 -6.68
N VAL A 233 -7.56 -16.05 -5.74
CA VAL A 233 -6.89 -14.74 -5.92
C VAL A 233 -5.36 -14.81 -5.79
N VAL A 234 -4.83 -15.91 -5.26
CA VAL A 234 -3.39 -16.08 -5.01
C VAL A 234 -2.65 -16.30 -6.32
N ALA A 235 -1.51 -15.61 -6.45
CA ALA A 235 -0.62 -15.63 -7.59
C ALA A 235 -0.12 -17.04 -7.95
N ASP A 236 0.22 -17.22 -9.22
CA ASP A 236 0.66 -18.50 -9.77
C ASP A 236 2.12 -18.81 -9.41
N GLY A 237 2.92 -17.77 -9.19
CA GLY A 237 4.34 -17.94 -8.91
C GLY A 237 5.08 -16.61 -8.80
N TYR A 238 6.33 -16.72 -8.35
CA TYR A 238 7.34 -15.72 -8.69
C TYR A 238 8.04 -16.15 -9.99
N VAL A 239 8.57 -15.18 -10.73
CA VAL A 239 9.28 -15.44 -11.99
C VAL A 239 10.59 -14.66 -12.07
N GLU A 240 11.49 -15.13 -12.91
CA GLU A 240 12.63 -14.37 -13.40
C GLU A 240 12.50 -14.15 -14.91
N ILE A 241 12.93 -12.96 -15.36
CA ILE A 241 12.97 -12.60 -16.77
C ILE A 241 14.44 -12.57 -17.18
N ALA A 242 14.84 -13.52 -18.03
CA ALA A 242 16.19 -13.63 -18.55
C ALA A 242 16.50 -12.50 -19.55
N PRO A 243 17.79 -12.18 -19.81
CA PRO A 243 18.17 -11.14 -20.76
C PRO A 243 17.67 -11.36 -22.20
N ASP A 244 17.39 -12.61 -22.59
CA ASP A 244 16.82 -12.95 -23.89
C ASP A 244 15.28 -12.82 -23.95
N GLY A 245 14.65 -12.41 -22.84
CA GLY A 245 13.20 -12.24 -22.69
C GLY A 245 12.47 -13.49 -22.20
N THR A 246 13.15 -14.61 -21.99
CA THR A 246 12.54 -15.83 -21.45
C THR A 246 12.04 -15.59 -20.03
N ILE A 247 10.82 -16.03 -19.74
CA ILE A 247 10.18 -15.89 -18.43
C ILE A 247 10.05 -17.27 -17.80
N ALA A 248 10.73 -17.49 -16.67
CA ALA A 248 10.75 -18.77 -15.99
C ALA A 248 10.20 -18.63 -14.55
N PRO A 249 9.37 -19.59 -14.07
CA PRO A 249 9.02 -19.67 -12.65
C PRO A 249 10.27 -19.81 -11.78
N VAL A 250 10.21 -19.22 -10.58
CA VAL A 250 11.19 -19.43 -9.53
C VAL A 250 10.51 -19.78 -8.22
N ASP A 251 11.09 -20.76 -7.52
CA ASP A 251 10.59 -21.17 -6.22
C ASP A 251 10.78 -20.07 -5.19
N SER A 252 9.79 -19.91 -4.32
CA SER A 252 9.83 -18.94 -3.23
C SER A 252 9.13 -19.54 -2.01
N PRO A 253 9.76 -19.51 -0.82
CA PRO A 253 9.10 -20.01 0.39
C PRO A 253 7.89 -19.16 0.80
N ALA A 254 7.73 -17.95 0.23
CA ALA A 254 6.57 -17.11 0.47
C ALA A 254 5.32 -17.58 -0.30
N LEU A 255 5.45 -18.49 -1.26
CA LEU A 255 4.33 -18.98 -2.05
C LEU A 255 4.45 -20.50 -2.24
N THR A 256 3.56 -21.25 -1.60
CA THR A 256 3.57 -22.72 -1.64
C THR A 256 2.28 -23.27 -2.23
N VAL A 257 2.26 -24.57 -2.48
CA VAL A 257 1.07 -25.31 -2.92
C VAL A 257 0.86 -26.45 -1.93
N ASP A 258 -0.34 -26.56 -1.36
CA ASP A 258 -0.69 -27.66 -0.45
C ASP A 258 -0.97 -28.97 -1.20
N GLU A 259 -1.18 -30.05 -0.45
CA GLU A 259 -1.46 -31.39 -1.02
C GLU A 259 -2.73 -31.42 -1.89
N ALA A 260 -3.66 -30.48 -1.68
CA ALA A 260 -4.88 -30.34 -2.45
C ALA A 260 -4.70 -29.45 -3.70
N GLY A 261 -3.48 -28.97 -3.96
CA GLY A 261 -3.19 -28.10 -5.09
C GLY A 261 -3.56 -26.63 -4.86
N ARG A 262 -3.92 -26.23 -3.63
CA ARG A 262 -4.26 -24.84 -3.31
C ARG A 262 -3.00 -24.03 -3.07
N ARG A 263 -2.94 -22.86 -3.69
CA ARG A 263 -1.83 -21.93 -3.53
C ARG A 263 -1.99 -21.15 -2.23
N ILE A 264 -0.91 -21.06 -1.46
CA ILE A 264 -0.85 -20.37 -0.17
C ILE A 264 0.24 -19.30 -0.26
N MET A 265 -0.15 -18.04 -0.02
CA MET A 265 0.76 -16.92 0.17
C MET A 265 1.08 -16.79 1.66
N HIS A 266 2.32 -17.06 2.02
CA HIS A 266 2.86 -16.83 3.36
C HIS A 266 3.35 -15.40 3.46
N THR A 267 2.59 -14.57 4.17
CA THR A 267 2.92 -13.15 4.30
C THR A 267 3.89 -12.92 5.45
N SER A 268 4.59 -11.78 5.39
CA SER A 268 5.32 -11.25 6.55
C SER A 268 4.43 -10.35 7.42
N ASP A 269 3.12 -10.32 7.19
CA ASP A 269 2.20 -9.46 7.91
C ASP A 269 1.71 -10.20 9.17
N LEU A 270 1.78 -9.53 10.31
CA LEU A 270 1.23 -10.02 11.57
C LEU A 270 -0.28 -9.78 11.58
N GLY A 271 -1.03 -10.72 12.14
CA GLY A 271 -2.49 -10.62 12.19
C GLY A 271 -3.10 -11.30 13.39
N ARG A 272 -4.34 -10.90 13.68
CA ARG A 272 -5.21 -11.58 14.65
C ARG A 272 -6.62 -11.65 14.08
N ILE A 273 -7.28 -12.78 14.28
CA ILE A 273 -8.70 -12.94 13.98
C ILE A 273 -9.48 -12.92 15.29
N ASP A 274 -10.44 -12.02 15.40
CA ASP A 274 -11.41 -11.99 16.49
C ASP A 274 -12.81 -12.06 15.88
N SER A 275 -13.62 -13.02 16.32
CA SER A 275 -15.01 -13.16 15.87
C SER A 275 -15.18 -13.20 14.33
N GLY A 276 -14.20 -13.79 13.62
CA GLY A 276 -14.17 -13.87 12.15
C GLY A 276 -13.66 -12.62 11.43
N VAL A 277 -13.23 -11.59 12.17
CA VAL A 277 -12.70 -10.33 11.63
C VAL A 277 -11.18 -10.29 11.79
N LEU A 278 -10.48 -10.16 10.67
CA LEU A 278 -9.03 -9.97 10.63
C LEU A 278 -8.63 -8.55 11.01
N SER A 279 -7.69 -8.43 11.95
CA SER A 279 -6.92 -7.22 12.23
C SER A 279 -5.46 -7.43 11.81
N VAL A 280 -4.93 -6.55 10.96
CA VAL A 280 -3.52 -6.55 10.56
C VAL A 280 -2.71 -5.71 11.55
N LEU A 281 -1.62 -6.26 12.07
CA LEU A 281 -0.84 -5.73 13.19
C LEU A 281 0.54 -5.19 12.78
N GLY A 282 0.85 -5.17 11.49
CA GLY A 282 2.13 -4.70 10.94
C GLY A 282 2.94 -5.83 10.30
N ARG A 283 4.25 -5.64 10.12
CA ARG A 283 5.14 -6.62 9.49
C ARG A 283 6.20 -7.16 10.44
N VAL A 284 6.49 -8.46 10.35
CA VAL A 284 7.57 -9.10 11.11
C VAL A 284 8.96 -8.60 10.68
N ASP A 285 9.17 -8.40 9.37
CA ASP A 285 10.44 -7.89 8.83
C ASP A 285 10.76 -6.44 9.26
N ASP A 286 9.74 -5.70 9.70
CA ASP A 286 9.90 -4.32 10.18
C ASP A 286 10.22 -4.26 11.68
N ILE A 287 10.28 -5.39 12.41
CA ILE A 287 10.63 -5.41 13.83
C ILE A 287 12.05 -4.86 14.04
N ILE A 288 12.16 -3.84 14.89
CA ILE A 288 13.43 -3.27 15.35
C ILE A 288 13.82 -3.96 16.65
N VAL A 289 15.01 -4.55 16.69
CA VAL A 289 15.60 -5.03 17.95
C VAL A 289 16.44 -3.90 18.54
N SER A 290 16.04 -3.35 19.68
CA SER A 290 16.70 -2.24 20.37
C SER A 290 16.84 -2.56 21.85
N GLY A 291 18.07 -2.48 22.38
CA GLY A 291 18.36 -2.82 23.78
C GLY A 291 17.92 -4.24 24.17
N GLY A 292 17.94 -5.18 23.23
CA GLY A 292 17.44 -6.55 23.43
C GLY A 292 15.91 -6.72 23.41
N THR A 293 15.16 -5.64 23.13
CA THR A 293 13.69 -5.65 23.04
C THR A 293 13.23 -5.58 21.59
N ASN A 294 12.23 -6.40 21.24
CA ASN A 294 11.58 -6.33 19.93
C ASN A 294 10.54 -5.20 19.91
N VAL A 295 10.72 -4.26 18.99
CA VAL A 295 9.88 -3.08 18.81
C VAL A 295 9.25 -3.15 17.44
N SER A 296 7.91 -3.16 17.36
CA SER A 296 7.19 -3.01 16.09
C SER A 296 7.01 -1.51 15.79
N PRO A 297 7.66 -0.95 14.75
CA PRO A 297 7.47 0.44 14.36
C PRO A 297 6.01 0.74 14.09
N HIS A 298 5.32 -0.20 13.45
CA HIS A 298 3.91 -0.05 13.13
C HIS A 298 3.02 -0.03 14.37
N ALA A 299 3.31 -0.88 15.38
CA ALA A 299 2.56 -0.84 16.63
C ALA A 299 2.79 0.48 17.39
N LEU A 300 4.02 1.02 17.35
CA LEU A 300 4.30 2.36 17.89
C LEU A 300 3.56 3.44 17.11
N GLU A 301 3.60 3.42 15.78
CA GLU A 301 2.87 4.37 14.93
C GLU A 301 1.37 4.34 15.23
N ALA A 302 0.76 3.14 15.26
CA ALA A 302 -0.67 2.99 15.52
C ALA A 302 -1.08 3.37 16.96
N GLY A 303 -0.22 3.08 17.95
CA GLY A 303 -0.48 3.36 19.36
C GLY A 303 -0.20 4.80 19.79
N LEU A 304 0.85 5.43 19.27
CA LEU A 304 1.27 6.78 19.65
C LEU A 304 0.53 7.86 18.87
N LEU A 305 0.29 7.65 17.57
CA LEU A 305 -0.27 8.67 16.68
C LEU A 305 -1.59 9.28 17.19
N PRO A 306 -2.57 8.53 17.72
CA PRO A 306 -3.82 9.11 18.22
C PRO A 306 -3.62 10.16 19.32
N SER A 307 -2.65 9.94 20.21
CA SER A 307 -2.34 10.88 21.29
C SER A 307 -1.45 12.02 20.80
N TRP A 308 -0.47 11.73 19.95
CA TRP A 308 0.41 12.73 19.36
C TRP A 308 -0.33 13.71 18.43
N GLN A 309 -1.41 13.27 17.80
CA GLN A 309 -2.31 14.13 17.03
C GLN A 309 -2.91 15.27 17.86
N LYS A 310 -3.19 15.04 19.14
CA LYS A 310 -3.67 16.09 20.06
C LYS A 310 -2.61 17.17 20.33
N ALA A 311 -1.34 16.87 20.06
CA ALA A 311 -0.21 17.79 20.14
C ALA A 311 0.18 18.40 18.78
N GLY A 312 -0.63 18.20 17.73
CA GLY A 312 -0.43 18.79 16.40
C GLY A 312 0.45 17.97 15.44
N ILE A 313 0.65 16.68 15.72
CA ILE A 313 1.32 15.76 14.78
C ILE A 313 0.28 15.21 13.78
N ALA A 314 0.45 15.50 12.49
CA ALA A 314 -0.44 15.00 11.44
C ALA A 314 -0.13 13.56 11.03
N GLU A 315 1.16 13.26 10.83
CA GLU A 315 1.66 11.95 10.40
C GLU A 315 2.94 11.61 11.16
N MET A 316 3.21 10.32 11.34
CA MET A 316 4.48 9.84 11.89
C MET A 316 4.98 8.61 11.15
N LEU A 317 6.29 8.44 11.15
CA LEU A 317 6.96 7.23 10.67
C LEU A 317 8.07 6.86 11.65
N VAL A 318 7.98 5.66 12.22
CA VAL A 318 9.00 5.16 13.16
C VAL A 318 10.08 4.43 12.38
N THR A 319 11.32 4.73 12.72
CA THR A 319 12.53 4.15 12.16
C THR A 319 13.59 4.00 13.26
N TRP A 320 14.83 3.70 12.88
CA TRP A 320 15.95 3.63 13.79
C TRP A 320 17.25 4.12 13.16
N VAL A 321 18.21 4.45 14.02
CA VAL A 321 19.61 4.73 13.66
C VAL A 321 20.56 3.88 14.52
N PRO A 322 21.78 3.58 14.07
CA PRO A 322 22.78 2.90 14.90
C PRO A 322 23.08 3.70 16.17
N ASP A 323 23.26 3.01 17.30
CA ASP A 323 23.56 3.62 18.60
C ASP A 323 24.40 2.68 19.46
N GLU A 324 25.35 3.23 20.23
CA GLU A 324 26.32 2.43 20.99
C GLU A 324 25.69 1.73 22.20
N GLU A 325 24.68 2.32 22.82
CA GLU A 325 24.01 1.78 24.02
C GLU A 325 22.89 0.82 23.63
N TRP A 326 22.06 1.21 22.66
CA TRP A 326 20.84 0.48 22.29
C TRP A 326 21.04 -0.46 21.10
N GLY A 327 22.17 -0.35 20.39
CA GLY A 327 22.42 -0.95 19.08
C GLY A 327 21.61 -0.26 17.98
N LYS A 328 20.31 -0.08 18.20
CA LYS A 328 19.37 0.66 17.35
C LYS A 328 18.57 1.63 18.21
N LEU A 329 18.82 2.93 18.09
CA LEU A 329 18.00 3.95 18.75
C LEU A 329 16.71 4.16 17.96
N ILE A 330 15.56 4.16 18.63
CA ILE A 330 14.25 4.34 17.99
C ILE A 330 14.01 5.82 17.72
N VAL A 331 13.68 6.16 16.48
CA VAL A 331 13.47 7.54 16.03
C VAL A 331 12.10 7.65 15.36
N ALA A 332 11.37 8.73 15.61
CA ALA A 332 10.16 9.06 14.86
C ALA A 332 10.39 10.31 14.00
N LEU A 333 10.10 10.21 12.71
CA LEU A 333 9.90 11.38 11.85
C LEU A 333 8.44 11.77 11.91
N VAL A 334 8.16 13.06 12.09
CA VAL A 334 6.80 13.57 12.23
C VAL A 334 6.51 14.72 11.27
N ARG A 335 5.32 14.72 10.68
CA ARG A 335 4.79 15.87 9.94
C ARG A 335 3.84 16.64 10.85
N LEU A 336 3.99 17.95 10.93
CA LEU A 336 3.08 18.81 11.68
C LEU A 336 1.77 19.03 10.93
N ALA A 337 0.69 19.21 11.68
CA ALA A 337 -0.57 19.71 11.15
C ALA A 337 -0.47 21.20 10.80
N ASP A 338 -1.27 21.67 9.84
CA ASP A 338 -1.20 23.04 9.30
C ASP A 338 -1.54 24.13 10.34
N ASN A 339 -2.25 23.76 11.41
CA ASN A 339 -2.52 24.61 12.56
C ASN A 339 -1.34 24.71 13.54
N GLY A 340 -0.19 24.10 13.20
CA GLY A 340 1.01 24.03 14.01
C GLY A 340 0.95 22.87 15.02
N GLY A 341 2.13 22.38 15.41
CA GLY A 341 2.28 21.42 16.50
C GLY A 341 3.42 21.80 17.43
N VAL A 342 3.42 21.21 18.63
CA VAL A 342 4.44 21.50 19.64
C VAL A 342 5.58 20.51 19.48
N ILE A 343 6.65 20.95 18.82
CA ILE A 343 7.93 20.24 18.77
C ILE A 343 8.97 21.17 19.40
N ALA A 344 9.75 20.64 20.34
CA ALA A 344 10.87 21.37 20.94
C ALA A 344 12.03 21.45 19.94
N GLU A 345 12.88 22.47 20.06
CA GLU A 345 14.10 22.58 19.24
C GLU A 345 15.01 21.37 19.41
N ASN A 346 14.98 20.73 20.59
CA ASN A 346 15.70 19.50 20.85
C ASN A 346 14.82 18.25 20.57
N PRO A 347 15.31 17.27 19.80
CA PRO A 347 14.52 16.11 19.38
C PRO A 347 14.29 15.11 20.51
N ARG A 348 15.20 15.04 21.49
CA ARG A 348 15.02 14.21 22.70
C ARG A 348 13.98 14.82 23.62
N GLU A 349 13.98 16.14 23.77
CA GLU A 349 12.94 16.84 24.52
C GLU A 349 11.57 16.68 23.83
N SER A 350 11.53 16.78 22.50
CA SER A 350 10.31 16.49 21.72
C SER A 350 9.79 15.08 21.98
N ALA A 351 10.67 14.08 21.95
CA ALA A 351 10.32 12.71 22.29
C ALA A 351 9.78 12.58 23.72
N GLN A 352 10.44 13.19 24.71
CA GLN A 352 10.00 13.15 26.11
C GLN A 352 8.60 13.75 26.29
N ARG A 353 8.35 14.92 25.70
CA ARG A 353 7.05 15.60 25.79
C ARG A 353 5.94 14.79 25.14
N LEU A 354 6.18 14.24 23.96
CA LEU A 354 5.20 13.44 23.22
C LEU A 354 4.94 12.07 23.85
N ASN A 355 5.98 11.42 24.38
CA ASN A 355 5.86 10.15 25.12
C ASN A 355 5.19 10.32 26.49
N ALA A 356 5.14 11.52 27.06
CA ALA A 356 4.43 11.80 28.30
C ALA A 356 2.91 11.92 28.12
N LEU A 357 2.42 11.97 26.87
CA LEU A 357 0.99 11.98 26.58
C LEU A 357 0.36 10.63 26.94
N ASP A 358 -0.90 10.64 27.36
CA ASP A 358 -1.61 9.38 27.61
C ASP A 358 -1.93 8.67 26.29
N HIS A 359 -1.14 7.64 25.99
CA HIS A 359 -1.26 6.79 24.79
C HIS A 359 -1.57 5.32 25.14
N GLY A 360 -1.75 4.98 26.43
CA GLY A 360 -2.08 3.61 26.86
C GLY A 360 -1.02 2.54 26.57
N MET A 361 0.18 2.91 26.13
CA MET A 361 1.28 1.96 25.88
C MET A 361 2.14 1.84 27.14
N THR A 362 1.90 0.80 27.94
CA THR A 362 2.70 0.48 29.13
C THR A 362 3.77 -0.57 28.83
N GLY A 363 5.04 -0.24 29.08
CA GLY A 363 6.16 -1.18 29.03
C GLY A 363 6.80 -1.36 27.64
N GLN A 364 6.31 -0.66 26.61
CA GLN A 364 6.94 -0.63 25.29
C GLN A 364 8.11 0.35 25.26
N LEU A 365 9.15 0.02 24.49
CA LEU A 365 10.23 0.96 24.17
C LEU A 365 9.74 1.98 23.13
N LEU A 366 9.66 3.24 23.53
CA LEU A 366 9.13 4.35 22.72
C LEU A 366 10.25 5.07 21.94
N PRO A 367 9.92 5.86 20.89
CA PRO A 367 10.90 6.68 20.20
C PRO A 367 11.66 7.61 21.17
N GLN A 368 12.98 7.61 21.07
CA GLN A 368 13.87 8.39 21.93
C GLN A 368 14.24 9.74 21.31
N LEU A 369 14.09 9.86 19.98
CA LEU A 369 14.23 11.11 19.22
C LEU A 369 13.02 11.31 18.33
N VAL A 370 12.55 12.55 18.24
CA VAL A 370 11.48 12.97 17.33
C VAL A 370 11.97 14.14 16.49
N PHE A 371 11.91 13.99 15.16
CA PHE A 371 12.32 15.01 14.21
C PHE A 371 11.15 15.47 13.33
N PRO A 372 10.92 16.80 13.20
CA PRO A 372 9.97 17.32 12.24
C PRO A 372 10.50 17.17 10.80
N VAL A 373 9.62 16.76 9.89
CA VAL A 373 9.89 16.71 8.44
C VAL A 373 8.75 17.33 7.65
N ALA A 374 9.07 17.91 6.50
CA ALA A 374 8.05 18.49 5.61
C ALA A 374 7.10 17.42 5.07
N GLU A 375 7.62 16.25 4.71
CA GLU A 375 6.85 15.11 4.23
C GLU A 375 7.43 13.80 4.76
N ILE A 376 6.56 12.82 5.01
CA ILE A 376 6.98 11.45 5.34
C ILE A 376 7.49 10.76 4.06
N PRO A 377 8.71 10.18 4.06
CA PRO A 377 9.27 9.54 2.87
C PRO A 377 8.47 8.29 2.49
N ASN A 378 8.29 8.03 1.19
CA ASN A 378 7.47 6.94 0.65
C ASN A 378 8.20 6.19 -0.48
N ARG A 379 8.13 4.84 -0.51
CA ARG A 379 8.76 3.99 -1.56
C ARG A 379 7.91 3.91 -2.83
N SER A 380 6.60 4.01 -2.66
CA SER A 380 5.60 3.90 -3.72
C SER A 380 4.35 4.66 -3.28
N ILE A 381 3.17 4.38 -3.83
CA ILE A 381 1.95 5.10 -3.50
C ILE A 381 1.52 4.76 -2.08
N GLY A 382 1.62 5.74 -1.17
CA GLY A 382 1.15 5.63 0.21
C GLY A 382 1.95 4.66 1.10
N LYS A 383 2.95 3.94 0.58
CA LYS A 383 3.80 3.04 1.37
C LYS A 383 4.99 3.81 1.96
N PRO A 384 5.09 3.94 3.31
CA PRO A 384 6.21 4.61 3.95
C PRO A 384 7.56 3.98 3.61
N ASP A 385 8.59 4.80 3.46
CA ASP A 385 9.97 4.37 3.25
C ASP A 385 10.80 4.49 4.53
N ARG A 386 10.80 3.43 5.34
CA ARG A 386 11.60 3.39 6.58
C ARG A 386 13.12 3.46 6.33
N ARG A 387 13.62 3.09 5.15
CA ARG A 387 15.06 3.15 4.85
C ARG A 387 15.45 4.59 4.52
N ALA A 388 14.67 5.26 3.68
CA ALA A 388 14.85 6.70 3.47
C ALA A 388 14.66 7.48 4.77
N ALA A 389 13.69 7.10 5.61
CA ALA A 389 13.50 7.69 6.94
C ALA A 389 14.73 7.52 7.84
N ALA A 390 15.33 6.33 7.89
CA ALA A 390 16.55 6.08 8.66
C ALA A 390 17.71 6.97 8.18
N ARG A 391 17.85 7.16 6.86
CA ARG A 391 18.87 8.05 6.27
C ARG A 391 18.62 9.51 6.66
N ILE A 392 17.38 9.99 6.52
CA ILE A 392 16.98 11.34 6.93
C ILE A 392 17.24 11.56 8.42
N ALA A 393 16.87 10.59 9.27
CA ALA A 393 17.13 10.66 10.70
C ALA A 393 18.64 10.75 11.02
N ALA A 394 19.47 9.94 10.36
CA ALA A 394 20.92 9.98 10.53
C ALA A 394 21.51 11.34 10.11
N ASP A 395 21.06 11.88 8.98
CA ASP A 395 21.50 13.19 8.48
C ASP A 395 21.13 14.32 9.46
N LEU A 396 19.93 14.27 10.04
CA LEU A 396 19.45 15.25 11.03
C LEU A 396 20.23 15.17 12.35
N ILE A 397 20.53 13.96 12.83
CA ILE A 397 21.35 13.76 14.04
C ILE A 397 22.76 14.31 13.82
N ALA A 398 23.38 14.06 12.66
CA ALA A 398 24.69 14.58 12.33
C ALA A 398 24.69 16.13 12.26
N HIS A 399 23.61 16.73 11.74
CA HIS A 399 23.47 18.18 11.69
C HIS A 399 23.37 18.81 13.08
N GLU A 400 22.63 18.20 14.01
CA GLU A 400 22.55 18.66 15.40
C GLU A 400 23.89 18.56 16.15
N ALA A 401 24.64 17.48 15.91
CA ALA A 401 25.96 17.33 16.50
C ALA A 401 26.89 18.48 16.08
N ASN A 402 26.82 18.91 14.81
CA ASN A 402 27.63 19.99 14.26
C ASN A 402 27.19 21.39 14.73
N THR A 403 25.89 21.62 14.92
CA THR A 403 25.39 22.91 15.43
C THR A 403 25.71 23.10 16.92
N HIS A 404 25.84 22.01 17.70
CA HIS A 404 26.23 22.06 19.12
C HIS A 404 27.75 22.10 19.35
N THR A 405 28.57 21.66 18.40
CA THR A 405 30.05 21.73 18.50
C THR A 405 30.64 23.06 18.02
N GLY A 406 29.84 23.96 17.45
CA GLY A 406 30.28 25.31 17.09
C GLY A 406 31.24 25.38 15.89
N GLU A 407 31.36 24.32 15.10
CA GLU A 407 32.06 24.37 13.82
C GLU A 407 31.05 24.69 12.70
N GLN A 408 31.05 25.95 12.24
CA GLN A 408 30.41 26.29 10.97
C GLN A 408 31.12 25.54 9.84
N PRO A 409 30.39 24.82 8.96
CA PRO A 409 30.97 24.41 7.70
C PRO A 409 31.16 25.66 6.84
N ILE A 410 32.40 25.93 6.47
CA ILE A 410 32.70 26.74 5.30
C ILE A 410 32.20 25.94 4.10
N ILE A 411 31.12 26.43 3.46
CA ILE A 411 30.91 26.61 2.01
C ILE A 411 29.62 27.41 1.82
#